data_AF-A0A659UMZ8-F1
#
_entry.id   AF-A0A659UMZ8-F1
#
_cell.length_a   1.000
_cell.length_b   1.000
_cell.length_c   1.000
_cell.angle_alpha   90.00
_cell.angle_beta   90.00
_cell.angle_gamma   90.00
#
_symmetry.space_group_name_H-M   'P 1'
#
loop_
_entity.id
_entity.type
_entity.pdbx_description
1 polymer ?
#
loop_
_entity_poly.entity_id
_entity_poly.type
_entity_poly.pdbx_seq_one_letter_code
_entity_poly.pdbx_strand_id
1 'polypeptide(L)'
;MDRDSRPKRAAGSSSRDGRRAEEQRNHHGLPGGPLTNVAERLVTANPRDTARDLGSFKSAERQMRRALQDAAPGQESDLGRFDRRNNQLGRAANDLVDRLTAGLGFAPDDVALFQVQAASNVGHFLGPQKQAALVNRIGNMDPMEQALGVMFVAQNFSKFNDQNKSRIFEQAIELAADPHQHHMVKVTAQNAIVTAYHQLDGNQQAQANSLPDLHGLLQNMPPPQHAAEERSANLDDRIAGIAASVRDTVGPQTSHEQLRRGGQVGQSISQAYNHAREDLMSASRSRDRSGR
;
A
#
# COMPACT_ATOMS: atom_id res chain seq x y z
N MET A 1 1.01 100.30 2.98
CA MET A 1 2.02 99.44 2.33
C MET A 1 1.56 98.02 2.59
N ASP A 2 0.72 97.47 1.71
CA ASP A 2 1.11 96.74 0.49
C ASP A 2 1.76 95.39 0.85
N ARG A 3 1.47 94.23 0.27
CA ARG A 3 0.54 93.69 -0.73
C ARG A 3 1.09 92.25 -0.92
N ASP A 4 0.23 91.25 -1.18
CA ASP A 4 0.44 90.16 -2.15
C ASP A 4 1.73 89.28 -2.06
N SER A 5 1.76 87.96 -2.26
CA SER A 5 0.86 87.04 -2.95
C SER A 5 1.41 85.62 -2.79
N ARG A 6 0.53 84.61 -2.78
CA ARG A 6 0.89 83.22 -3.10
C ARG A 6 1.17 83.08 -4.61
N PRO A 7 1.92 82.04 -5.02
CA PRO A 7 1.51 81.25 -6.17
C PRO A 7 1.44 79.73 -5.92
N LYS A 8 0.43 79.11 -6.54
CA LYS A 8 0.17 77.67 -6.72
C LYS A 8 1.11 77.02 -7.76
N ARG A 9 1.36 75.71 -7.62
CA ARG A 9 1.41 74.61 -8.64
C ARG A 9 1.70 73.30 -7.88
N ALA A 10 0.85 72.28 -7.78
CA ALA A 10 0.16 71.39 -8.75
C ALA A 10 1.03 70.27 -9.35
N ALA A 11 0.42 69.06 -9.41
CA ALA A 11 0.87 67.75 -9.89
C ALA A 11 1.75 66.92 -8.92
N GLY A 12 1.53 65.64 -8.64
CA GLY A 12 0.54 64.68 -9.12
C GLY A 12 0.86 63.28 -8.54
N SER A 13 -0.18 62.49 -8.27
CA SER A 13 -0.28 61.02 -8.29
C SER A 13 0.98 60.15 -8.02
N SER A 14 0.91 59.26 -7.03
CA SER A 14 0.56 57.84 -7.30
C SER A 14 0.80 56.90 -6.11
N SER A 15 -0.05 55.86 -6.06
CA SER A 15 0.08 54.53 -5.46
C SER A 15 0.36 54.44 -3.95
N ARG A 16 -0.62 54.03 -3.12
CA ARG A 16 -0.99 52.62 -2.90
C ARG A 16 0.23 51.70 -2.92
N ASP A 17 0.88 51.57 -1.76
CA ASP A 17 1.71 50.40 -1.44
C ASP A 17 1.60 50.10 0.06
N GLY A 18 0.45 49.53 0.44
CA GLY A 18 0.20 49.00 1.77
C GLY A 18 -0.69 47.76 1.76
N ARG A 19 -1.02 47.22 0.58
CA ARG A 19 -1.94 46.07 0.42
C ARG A 19 -1.29 44.79 -0.11
N ARG A 20 0.00 44.78 -0.41
CA ARG A 20 0.71 43.58 -0.91
C ARG A 20 1.31 42.69 0.18
N ALA A 21 1.40 43.16 1.43
CA ALA A 21 1.93 42.36 2.54
C ALA A 21 0.86 41.49 3.24
N GLU A 22 -0.43 41.74 3.01
CA GLU A 22 -1.52 40.95 3.60
C GLU A 22 -2.08 39.87 2.65
N GLU A 23 -1.90 40.01 1.33
CA GLU A 23 -2.35 38.99 0.37
C GLU A 23 -1.51 37.69 0.44
N GLN A 24 -0.26 37.74 0.90
CA GLN A 24 0.55 36.52 1.10
C GLN A 24 0.17 35.70 2.34
N ARG A 25 -0.60 36.26 3.29
CA ARG A 25 -1.06 35.53 4.48
C ARG A 25 -2.39 34.79 4.25
N ASN A 26 -3.11 35.09 3.17
CA ASN A 26 -4.42 34.49 2.88
C ASN A 26 -4.39 33.24 1.97
N HIS A 27 -3.21 32.76 1.58
CA HIS A 27 -3.09 31.42 0.98
C HIS A 27 -3.15 30.27 1.99
N HIS A 28 -3.30 30.57 3.29
CA HIS A 28 -3.39 29.58 4.37
C HIS A 28 -4.83 29.09 4.66
N GLY A 29 -5.82 29.52 3.87
CA GLY A 29 -7.25 29.25 4.12
C GLY A 29 -7.98 28.43 3.06
N LEU A 30 -7.31 27.97 2.00
CA LEU A 30 -7.94 27.11 1.00
C LEU A 30 -7.60 25.64 1.31
N PRO A 31 -8.60 24.76 1.53
CA PRO A 31 -8.36 23.33 1.67
C PRO A 31 -7.93 22.78 0.30
N GLY A 32 -6.62 22.77 0.04
CA GLY A 32 -6.05 22.31 -1.24
C GLY A 32 -5.03 23.27 -1.87
N GLY A 33 -4.02 23.72 -1.11
CA GLY A 33 -2.90 24.46 -1.69
C GLY A 33 -2.04 23.58 -2.64
N PRO A 34 -1.16 24.18 -3.48
CA PRO A 34 -0.33 23.45 -4.44
C PRO A 34 0.46 22.29 -3.81
N LEU A 35 0.93 22.48 -2.57
CA LEU A 35 1.68 21.47 -1.83
C LEU A 35 0.82 20.27 -1.41
N THR A 36 -0.46 20.47 -1.09
CA THR A 36 -1.39 19.38 -0.78
C THR A 36 -1.64 18.53 -2.03
N ASN A 37 -1.81 19.16 -3.19
CA ASN A 37 -1.96 18.45 -4.46
C ASN A 37 -0.70 17.65 -4.85
N VAL A 38 0.50 18.20 -4.58
CA VAL A 38 1.76 17.47 -4.76
C VAL A 38 1.81 16.26 -3.82
N ALA A 39 1.45 16.45 -2.54
CA ALA A 39 1.48 15.38 -1.55
C ALA A 39 0.47 14.26 -1.86
N GLU A 40 -0.74 14.58 -2.32
CA GLU A 40 -1.73 13.57 -2.74
C GLU A 40 -1.23 12.72 -3.91
N ARG A 41 -0.42 13.29 -4.82
CA ARG A 41 0.19 12.56 -5.94
C ARG A 41 1.31 11.59 -5.51
N LEU A 42 1.79 11.69 -4.28
CA LEU A 42 2.76 10.75 -3.71
C LEU A 42 2.08 9.48 -3.14
N VAL A 43 0.74 9.45 -3.10
CA VAL A 43 0.01 8.25 -2.68
C VAL A 43 -0.03 7.23 -3.81
N THR A 44 0.49 6.03 -3.53
CA THR A 44 0.57 4.94 -4.51
C THR A 44 -0.33 3.77 -4.10
N ALA A 45 -0.35 2.71 -4.91
CA ALA A 45 -1.00 1.46 -4.51
C ALA A 45 -0.25 0.74 -3.38
N ASN A 46 1.05 1.02 -3.20
CA ASN A 46 1.89 0.40 -2.20
C ASN A 46 1.95 1.30 -0.93
N PRO A 47 1.49 0.82 0.24
CA PRO A 47 1.47 1.60 1.47
C PRO A 47 2.88 1.99 1.94
N ARG A 48 3.89 1.15 1.66
CA ARG A 48 5.26 1.37 2.09
C ARG A 48 5.92 2.48 1.27
N ASP A 49 5.73 2.45 -0.04
CA ASP A 49 6.22 3.51 -0.94
C ASP A 49 5.53 4.82 -0.59
N THR A 50 4.21 4.78 -0.38
CA THR A 50 3.43 5.92 0.09
C THR A 50 3.96 6.49 1.41
N ALA A 51 4.21 5.65 2.42
CA ALA A 51 4.75 6.09 3.71
C ALA A 51 6.16 6.71 3.57
N ARG A 52 7.01 6.14 2.71
CA ARG A 52 8.34 6.66 2.42
C ARG A 52 8.28 8.02 1.73
N ASP A 53 7.43 8.16 0.72
CA ASP A 53 7.35 9.37 -0.10
C ASP A 53 6.72 10.52 0.68
N LEU A 54 5.60 10.27 1.37
CA LEU A 54 5.00 11.24 2.28
C LEU A 54 5.93 11.58 3.47
N GLY A 55 6.68 10.59 3.95
CA GLY A 55 7.70 10.76 4.97
C GLY A 55 8.84 11.68 4.54
N SER A 56 9.31 11.52 3.31
CA SER A 56 10.34 12.37 2.72
C SER A 56 9.80 13.79 2.51
N PHE A 57 8.58 13.91 1.97
CA PHE A 57 7.91 15.19 1.75
C PHE A 57 7.74 16.00 3.05
N LYS A 58 7.25 15.39 4.14
CA LYS A 58 7.06 16.08 5.43
C LYS A 58 8.37 16.41 6.18
N SER A 59 9.48 15.81 5.77
CA SER A 59 10.80 16.05 6.35
C SER A 59 11.55 17.20 5.69
N ALA A 60 11.25 17.52 4.43
CA ALA A 60 11.94 18.54 3.67
C ALA A 60 11.74 19.95 4.25
N GLU A 61 10.50 20.36 4.53
CA GLU A 61 10.20 21.68 5.10
C GLU A 61 8.97 21.71 6.02
N ARG A 62 8.92 22.72 6.91
CA ARG A 62 7.77 22.94 7.82
C ARG A 62 6.46 23.17 7.07
N GLN A 63 6.51 23.85 5.92
CA GLN A 63 5.32 24.13 5.11
C GLN A 63 4.75 22.86 4.47
N MET A 64 5.61 21.95 3.99
CA MET A 64 5.20 20.65 3.45
C MET A 64 4.56 19.77 4.54
N ARG A 65 5.07 19.81 5.76
CA ARG A 65 4.45 19.15 6.91
C ARG A 65 3.04 19.67 7.19
N ARG A 66 2.86 21.00 7.24
CA ARG A 66 1.54 21.62 7.44
C ARG A 66 0.55 21.28 6.34
N ALA A 67 1.01 21.27 5.08
CA ALA A 67 0.17 20.91 3.93
C ALA A 67 -0.41 19.49 4.00
N LEU A 68 0.25 18.60 4.75
CA LEU A 68 -0.21 17.24 5.01
C LEU A 68 -1.06 17.15 6.29
N GLN A 69 -0.76 17.93 7.33
CA GLN A 69 -1.41 17.79 8.63
C GLN A 69 -2.67 18.63 8.78
N ASP A 70 -2.68 19.86 8.28
CA ASP A 70 -3.67 20.87 8.65
C ASP A 70 -4.65 21.13 7.50
N ALA A 71 -5.94 20.82 7.71
CA ALA A 71 -7.01 21.35 6.85
C ALA A 71 -7.46 22.75 7.32
N ALA A 72 -7.46 22.96 8.64
CA ALA A 72 -7.70 24.20 9.35
C ALA A 72 -7.05 24.11 10.75
N PRO A 73 -6.89 25.21 11.52
CA PRO A 73 -6.35 25.13 12.87
C PRO A 73 -7.12 24.12 13.74
N GLY A 74 -6.44 23.05 14.18
CA GLY A 74 -7.02 21.99 15.00
C GLY A 74 -7.83 20.93 14.23
N GLN A 75 -7.87 20.98 12.90
CA GLN A 75 -8.51 19.97 12.06
C GLN A 75 -7.50 19.22 11.19
N GLU A 76 -7.47 17.90 11.33
CA GLU A 76 -6.67 17.00 10.52
C GLU A 76 -7.18 16.96 9.07
N SER A 77 -6.27 17.08 8.11
CA SER A 77 -6.62 16.93 6.69
C SER A 77 -6.93 15.47 6.32
N ASP A 78 -7.66 15.24 5.23
CA ASP A 78 -7.92 13.88 4.73
C ASP A 78 -6.63 13.11 4.44
N LEU A 79 -5.63 13.80 3.88
CA LEU A 79 -4.31 13.23 3.63
C LEU A 79 -3.56 12.94 4.94
N GLY A 80 -3.68 13.80 5.94
CA GLY A 80 -3.11 13.60 7.27
C GLY A 80 -3.73 12.39 7.98
N ARG A 81 -5.06 12.26 7.89
CA ARG A 81 -5.80 11.11 8.40
C ARG A 81 -5.37 9.82 7.70
N PHE A 82 -5.21 9.86 6.38
CA PHE A 82 -4.71 8.73 5.61
C PHE A 82 -3.26 8.36 6.01
N ASP A 83 -2.34 9.32 6.11
CA ASP A 83 -0.95 9.06 6.57
C ASP A 83 -0.95 8.44 7.97
N ARG A 84 -1.76 8.96 8.90
CA ARG A 84 -1.89 8.40 10.26
C ARG A 84 -2.36 6.95 10.22
N ARG A 85 -3.45 6.65 9.51
CA ARG A 85 -4.01 5.31 9.36
C ARG A 85 -3.00 4.35 8.72
N ASN A 86 -2.34 4.77 7.64
CA ASN A 86 -1.31 3.99 6.96
C ASN A 86 -0.14 3.64 7.89
N ASN A 87 0.34 4.60 8.69
CA ASN A 87 1.41 4.36 9.66
C ASN A 87 0.98 3.46 10.83
N GLN A 88 -0.28 3.51 11.27
CA GLN A 88 -0.82 2.59 12.27
C GLN A 88 -0.89 1.15 11.71
N LEU A 89 -1.44 0.98 10.51
CA LEU A 89 -1.52 -0.30 9.82
C LEU A 89 -0.14 -0.88 9.54
N GLY A 90 0.82 -0.06 9.10
CA GLY A 90 2.19 -0.49 8.86
C GLY A 90 2.92 -0.98 10.11
N ARG A 91 2.68 -0.36 11.27
CA ARG A 91 3.21 -0.86 12.56
C ARG A 91 2.58 -2.19 12.93
N ALA A 92 1.24 -2.28 12.89
CA ALA A 92 0.52 -3.51 13.18
C ALA A 92 0.94 -4.67 12.26
N ALA A 93 1.16 -4.40 10.97
CA ALA A 93 1.63 -5.39 10.00
C ALA A 93 3.05 -5.90 10.30
N ASN A 94 3.97 -5.00 10.67
CA ASN A 94 5.33 -5.39 11.02
C ASN A 94 5.35 -6.21 12.32
N ASP A 95 4.64 -5.76 13.35
CA ASP A 95 4.54 -6.47 14.63
C ASP A 95 3.94 -7.87 14.44
N LEU A 96 2.89 -7.97 13.61
CA LEU A 96 2.26 -9.24 13.27
C LEU A 96 3.24 -10.17 12.58
N VAL A 97 3.91 -9.72 11.51
CA VAL A 97 4.81 -10.58 10.74
C VAL A 97 6.04 -10.98 11.52
N ASP A 98 6.65 -10.06 12.29
CA ASP A 98 7.83 -10.40 13.10
C ASP A 98 7.57 -11.57 14.07
N ARG A 99 6.34 -11.66 14.59
CA ARG A 99 5.92 -12.78 15.42
C ARG A 99 5.53 -14.01 14.62
N LEU A 100 4.77 -13.85 13.53
CA LEU A 100 4.34 -14.98 12.69
C LEU A 100 5.53 -15.70 12.05
N THR A 101 6.55 -14.96 11.62
CA THR A 101 7.73 -15.52 10.94
C THR A 101 8.90 -15.77 11.90
N ALA A 102 8.66 -15.74 13.21
CA ALA A 102 9.67 -16.11 14.18
C ALA A 102 10.16 -17.54 13.91
N GLY A 103 11.48 -17.71 13.75
CA GLY A 103 12.07 -19.01 13.45
C GLY A 103 11.77 -19.56 12.06
N LEU A 104 11.25 -18.76 11.11
CA LEU A 104 10.85 -19.21 9.77
C LEU A 104 11.91 -20.06 9.05
N GLY A 105 13.19 -19.72 9.20
CA GLY A 105 14.30 -20.45 8.57
C GLY A 105 14.64 -21.81 9.20
N PHE A 106 14.10 -22.10 10.38
CA PHE A 106 14.34 -23.34 11.14
C PHE A 106 13.06 -24.16 11.36
N ALA A 107 11.90 -23.59 11.07
CA ALA A 107 10.62 -24.26 11.19
C ALA A 107 10.52 -25.40 10.15
N PRO A 108 9.93 -26.54 10.51
CA PRO A 108 9.53 -27.57 9.54
C PRO A 108 8.66 -27.00 8.41
N ASP A 109 8.66 -27.63 7.24
CA ASP A 109 8.00 -27.10 6.04
C ASP A 109 6.50 -26.88 6.22
N ASP A 110 5.80 -27.77 6.92
CA ASP A 110 4.36 -27.64 7.21
C ASP A 110 4.07 -26.38 8.03
N VAL A 111 4.86 -26.11 9.07
CA VAL A 111 4.74 -24.91 9.90
C VAL A 111 5.11 -23.66 9.09
N ALA A 112 6.25 -23.71 8.38
CA ALA A 112 6.74 -22.61 7.57
C ALA A 112 5.75 -22.21 6.47
N LEU A 113 5.03 -23.18 5.91
CA LEU A 113 3.98 -22.95 4.92
C LEU A 113 2.84 -22.09 5.50
N PHE A 114 2.37 -22.41 6.71
CA PHE A 114 1.36 -21.59 7.40
C PHE A 114 1.89 -20.20 7.76
N GLN A 115 3.17 -20.08 8.15
CA GLN A 115 3.81 -18.78 8.40
C GLN A 115 3.85 -17.92 7.13
N VAL A 116 4.23 -18.52 5.99
CA VAL A 116 4.22 -17.86 4.67
C VAL A 116 2.82 -17.41 4.30
N GLN A 117 1.82 -18.29 4.42
CA GLN A 117 0.44 -17.97 4.11
C GLN A 117 -0.07 -16.79 4.94
N ALA A 118 0.21 -16.78 6.25
CA ALA A 118 -0.24 -15.73 7.13
C ALA A 118 0.46 -14.39 6.82
N ALA A 119 1.78 -14.41 6.60
CA ALA A 119 2.57 -13.20 6.34
C ALA A 119 2.32 -12.60 4.95
N SER A 120 2.02 -13.42 3.93
CA SER A 120 1.80 -12.96 2.55
C SER A 120 0.61 -12.00 2.44
N ASN A 121 -0.40 -12.14 3.32
CA ASN A 121 -1.53 -11.24 3.40
C ASN A 121 -1.10 -9.78 3.59
N VAL A 122 -0.01 -9.50 4.28
CA VAL A 122 0.50 -8.12 4.49
C VAL A 122 1.78 -7.82 3.73
N GLY A 123 2.08 -8.56 2.65
CA GLY A 123 3.33 -8.45 1.89
C GLY A 123 3.73 -7.01 1.52
N HIS A 124 2.75 -6.19 1.16
CA HIS A 124 2.88 -4.78 0.76
C HIS A 124 3.38 -3.84 1.87
N PHE A 125 3.28 -4.23 3.14
CA PHE A 125 3.90 -3.51 4.27
C PHE A 125 5.32 -4.00 4.58
N LEU A 126 5.72 -5.16 4.08
CA LEU A 126 7.00 -5.79 4.39
C LEU A 126 8.15 -5.16 3.62
N GLY A 127 9.32 -5.13 4.26
CA GLY A 127 10.54 -4.69 3.61
C GLY A 127 11.08 -5.72 2.62
N PRO A 128 11.91 -5.29 1.66
CA PRO A 128 12.48 -6.20 0.64
C PRO A 128 13.14 -7.44 1.24
N GLN A 129 13.86 -7.29 2.36
CA GLN A 129 14.51 -8.39 3.06
C GLN A 129 13.52 -9.41 3.63
N LYS A 130 12.43 -8.96 4.27
CA LYS A 130 11.40 -9.85 4.82
C LYS A 130 10.63 -10.56 3.70
N GLN A 131 10.29 -9.84 2.62
CA GLN A 131 9.69 -10.47 1.44
C GLN A 131 10.60 -11.52 0.82
N ALA A 132 11.90 -11.20 0.65
CA ALA A 132 12.88 -12.15 0.14
C ALA A 132 13.05 -13.36 1.04
N ALA A 133 13.02 -13.19 2.37
CA ALA A 133 13.07 -14.31 3.31
C ALA A 133 11.87 -15.26 3.16
N LEU A 134 10.66 -14.73 2.95
CA LEU A 134 9.48 -15.54 2.65
C LEU A 134 9.65 -16.34 1.36
N VAL A 135 10.05 -15.67 0.27
CA VAL A 135 10.21 -16.33 -1.05
C VAL A 135 11.38 -17.32 -1.06
N ASN A 136 12.48 -17.02 -0.36
CA ASN A 136 13.58 -17.95 -0.14
C ASN A 136 13.10 -19.18 0.61
N ARG A 137 12.28 -18.99 1.65
CA ARG A 137 11.80 -20.11 2.45
C ARG A 137 10.93 -21.05 1.62
N ILE A 138 10.05 -20.51 0.76
CA ILE A 138 9.25 -21.28 -0.20
C ILE A 138 10.16 -22.10 -1.11
N GLY A 139 11.16 -21.48 -1.73
CA GLY A 139 12.08 -22.16 -2.65
C GLY A 139 12.97 -23.24 -2.01
N ASN A 140 13.03 -23.31 -0.68
CA ASN A 140 13.79 -24.31 0.07
C ASN A 140 12.89 -25.42 0.66
N MET A 141 11.60 -25.43 0.35
CA MET A 141 10.67 -26.48 0.79
C MET A 141 10.73 -27.70 -0.13
N ASP A 142 10.23 -28.83 0.35
CA ASP A 142 9.91 -29.99 -0.49
C ASP A 142 8.89 -29.60 -1.59
N PRO A 143 8.87 -30.30 -2.75
CA PRO A 143 8.14 -29.82 -3.93
C PRO A 143 6.66 -29.54 -3.74
N MET A 144 5.97 -30.30 -2.88
CA MET A 144 4.55 -30.09 -2.61
C MET A 144 4.32 -28.81 -1.79
N GLU A 145 5.08 -28.63 -0.72
CA GLU A 145 5.06 -27.46 0.15
C GLU A 145 5.53 -26.21 -0.60
N GLN A 146 6.53 -26.35 -1.49
CA GLN A 146 6.95 -25.29 -2.39
C GLN A 146 5.80 -24.85 -3.31
N ALA A 147 5.11 -25.78 -3.98
CA ALA A 147 3.98 -25.44 -4.85
C ALA A 147 2.83 -24.77 -4.07
N LEU A 148 2.51 -25.26 -2.87
CA LEU A 148 1.52 -24.62 -2.00
C LEU A 148 1.97 -23.23 -1.54
N GLY A 149 3.26 -23.07 -1.22
CA GLY A 149 3.85 -21.79 -0.83
C GLY A 149 3.71 -20.76 -1.95
N VAL A 150 4.11 -21.14 -3.17
CA VAL A 150 3.95 -20.33 -4.40
C VAL A 150 2.48 -19.95 -4.62
N MET A 151 1.54 -20.90 -4.46
CA MET A 151 0.11 -20.62 -4.55
C MET A 151 -0.35 -19.56 -3.55
N PHE A 152 0.07 -19.65 -2.27
CA PHE A 152 -0.35 -18.71 -1.24
C PHE A 152 0.18 -17.29 -1.47
N VAL A 153 1.39 -17.16 -2.01
CA VAL A 153 1.92 -15.83 -2.37
C VAL A 153 1.36 -15.33 -3.70
N ALA A 154 0.97 -16.20 -4.63
CA ALA A 154 0.32 -15.82 -5.89
C ALA A 154 -1.05 -15.15 -5.67
N GLN A 155 -1.82 -15.60 -4.68
CA GLN A 155 -3.05 -14.90 -4.25
C GLN A 155 -2.81 -13.46 -3.78
N ASN A 156 -1.57 -13.17 -3.38
CA ASN A 156 -1.12 -11.88 -2.87
C ASN A 156 -0.04 -11.25 -3.76
N PHE A 157 0.06 -11.66 -5.04
CA PHE A 157 1.21 -11.37 -5.91
C PHE A 157 1.51 -9.87 -6.03
N SER A 158 0.49 -9.04 -6.21
CA SER A 158 0.59 -7.57 -6.27
C SER A 158 1.22 -6.93 -5.03
N LYS A 159 1.23 -7.63 -3.89
CA LYS A 159 1.79 -7.14 -2.63
C LYS A 159 3.31 -7.31 -2.53
N PHE A 160 3.92 -8.07 -3.43
CA PHE A 160 5.37 -8.26 -3.47
C PHE A 160 6.04 -7.24 -4.40
N ASN A 161 7.31 -6.93 -4.14
CA ASN A 161 8.11 -6.14 -5.06
C ASN A 161 8.43 -6.93 -6.33
N ASP A 162 8.85 -6.23 -7.39
CA ASP A 162 9.03 -6.83 -8.72
C ASP A 162 10.07 -7.95 -8.73
N GLN A 163 11.16 -7.81 -7.96
CA GLN A 163 12.16 -8.87 -7.82
C GLN A 163 11.54 -10.15 -7.24
N ASN A 164 10.76 -10.04 -6.17
CA ASN A 164 10.13 -11.21 -5.54
C ASN A 164 8.98 -11.76 -6.38
N LYS A 165 8.25 -10.91 -7.12
CA LYS A 165 7.26 -11.36 -8.11
C LYS A 165 7.89 -12.25 -9.17
N SER A 166 9.00 -11.83 -9.77
CA SER A 166 9.71 -12.65 -10.76
C SER A 166 10.14 -13.99 -10.19
N ARG A 167 10.69 -14.01 -8.98
CA ARG A 167 11.12 -15.26 -8.33
C ARG A 167 9.97 -16.20 -8.00
N ILE A 168 8.84 -15.66 -7.53
CA ILE A 168 7.62 -16.44 -7.28
C ILE A 168 7.13 -17.08 -8.60
N PHE A 169 7.13 -16.30 -9.68
CA PHE A 169 6.71 -16.76 -10.99
C PHE A 169 7.68 -17.82 -11.55
N GLU A 170 8.99 -17.60 -11.46
CA GLU A 170 10.03 -18.55 -11.87
C GLU A 170 9.86 -19.89 -11.15
N GLN A 171 9.70 -19.88 -9.81
CA GLN A 171 9.43 -21.09 -9.03
C GLN A 171 8.16 -21.81 -9.49
N ALA A 172 7.10 -21.07 -9.83
CA ALA A 172 5.86 -21.65 -10.34
C ALA A 172 6.07 -22.32 -11.71
N ILE A 173 6.81 -21.67 -12.61
CA ILE A 173 7.11 -22.20 -13.94
C ILE A 173 7.98 -23.45 -13.85
N GLU A 174 9.02 -23.44 -13.03
CA GLU A 174 9.91 -24.60 -12.83
C GLU A 174 9.11 -25.83 -12.39
N LEU A 175 8.25 -25.68 -11.38
CA LEU A 175 7.38 -26.76 -10.90
C LEU A 175 6.32 -27.21 -11.92
N ALA A 176 5.77 -26.28 -12.70
CA ALA A 176 4.74 -26.58 -13.69
C ALA A 176 5.30 -27.25 -14.95
N ALA A 177 6.51 -26.88 -15.36
CA ALA A 177 7.15 -27.33 -16.59
C ALA A 177 7.88 -28.67 -16.44
N ASP A 178 8.31 -29.03 -15.23
CA ASP A 178 9.07 -30.27 -15.00
C ASP A 178 8.23 -31.53 -15.37
N PRO A 179 8.69 -32.36 -16.33
CA PRO A 179 7.99 -33.58 -16.72
C PRO A 179 8.07 -34.71 -15.67
N HIS A 180 9.04 -34.66 -14.75
CA HIS A 180 9.25 -35.67 -13.70
C HIS A 180 8.51 -35.35 -12.41
N GLN A 181 7.94 -34.15 -12.31
CA GLN A 181 7.24 -33.69 -11.12
C GLN A 181 5.91 -34.42 -10.92
N HIS A 182 5.58 -34.73 -9.66
CA HIS A 182 4.30 -35.34 -9.32
C HIS A 182 3.11 -34.51 -9.81
N HIS A 183 2.08 -35.14 -10.38
CA HIS A 183 0.96 -34.46 -11.03
C HIS A 183 0.31 -33.38 -10.16
N MET A 184 0.07 -33.66 -8.87
CA MET A 184 -0.52 -32.66 -7.96
C MET A 184 0.34 -31.40 -7.82
N VAL A 185 1.67 -31.54 -7.76
CA VAL A 185 2.59 -30.40 -7.63
C VAL A 185 2.51 -29.53 -8.87
N LYS A 186 2.48 -30.15 -10.06
CA LYS A 186 2.32 -29.44 -11.35
C LYS A 186 1.01 -28.66 -11.39
N VAL A 187 -0.11 -29.30 -11.05
CA VAL A 187 -1.43 -28.66 -11.05
C VAL A 187 -1.48 -27.51 -10.04
N THR A 188 -0.91 -27.68 -8.85
CA THR A 188 -0.83 -26.60 -7.85
C THR A 188 0.00 -25.42 -8.36
N ALA A 189 1.15 -25.66 -8.99
CA ALA A 189 1.97 -24.59 -9.56
C ALA A 189 1.29 -23.89 -10.75
N GLN A 190 0.63 -24.66 -11.63
CA GLN A 190 -0.19 -24.15 -12.73
C GLN A 190 -1.31 -23.23 -12.21
N ASN A 191 -2.03 -23.65 -11.18
CA ASN A 191 -3.07 -22.83 -10.56
C ASN A 191 -2.51 -21.53 -9.94
N ALA A 192 -1.26 -21.52 -9.48
CA ALA A 192 -0.62 -20.31 -8.98
C ALA A 192 -0.34 -19.32 -10.11
N ILE A 193 0.13 -19.80 -11.26
CA ILE A 193 0.31 -19.00 -12.49
C ILE A 193 -1.03 -18.40 -12.93
N VAL A 194 -2.08 -19.23 -12.99
CA VAL A 194 -3.45 -18.81 -13.32
C VAL A 194 -3.92 -17.70 -12.39
N THR A 195 -3.71 -17.86 -11.08
CA THR A 195 -4.12 -16.88 -10.06
C THR A 195 -3.40 -15.53 -10.24
N ALA A 196 -2.12 -15.56 -10.60
CA ALA A 196 -1.30 -14.35 -10.76
C ALA A 196 -1.35 -13.74 -12.17
N TYR A 197 -1.96 -14.41 -13.16
CA TYR A 197 -1.78 -14.13 -14.59
C TYR A 197 -1.97 -12.66 -15.00
N HIS A 198 -3.05 -12.01 -14.54
CA HIS A 198 -3.34 -10.60 -14.83
C HIS A 198 -2.41 -9.60 -14.14
N GLN A 199 -1.56 -10.07 -13.23
CA GLN A 199 -0.58 -9.29 -12.48
C GLN A 199 0.86 -9.54 -12.99
N LEU A 200 1.04 -10.48 -13.91
CA LEU A 200 2.32 -10.76 -14.57
C LEU A 200 2.64 -9.67 -15.60
N ASP A 201 3.93 -9.45 -15.83
CA ASP A 201 4.37 -8.61 -16.97
C ASP A 201 4.19 -9.34 -18.32
N GLY A 202 4.35 -8.61 -19.43
CA GLY A 202 4.12 -9.18 -20.77
C GLY A 202 5.03 -10.36 -21.13
N ASN A 203 6.26 -10.39 -20.62
CA ASN A 203 7.18 -11.50 -20.88
C ASN A 203 6.77 -12.73 -20.05
N GLN A 204 6.42 -12.51 -18.79
CA GLN A 204 5.90 -13.55 -17.91
C GLN A 204 4.57 -14.14 -18.43
N GLN A 205 3.67 -13.31 -18.96
CA GLN A 205 2.46 -13.79 -19.61
C GLN A 205 2.77 -14.63 -20.84
N ALA A 206 3.72 -14.22 -21.68
CA ALA A 206 4.13 -15.00 -22.85
C ALA A 206 4.72 -16.36 -22.44
N GLN A 207 5.53 -16.40 -21.37
CA GLN A 207 6.08 -17.63 -20.82
C GLN A 207 4.99 -18.53 -20.19
N ALA A 208 4.01 -17.97 -19.49
CA ALA A 208 2.89 -18.74 -18.98
C ALA A 208 2.07 -19.38 -20.12
N ASN A 209 1.89 -18.66 -21.24
CA ASN A 209 1.21 -19.15 -22.43
C ASN A 209 2.01 -20.20 -23.22
N SER A 210 3.31 -20.38 -22.96
CA SER A 210 4.10 -21.44 -23.59
C SER A 210 3.91 -22.80 -22.92
N LEU A 211 3.32 -22.84 -21.72
CA LEU A 211 2.95 -24.09 -21.07
C LEU A 211 1.74 -24.72 -21.78
N PRO A 212 1.87 -25.95 -22.33
CA PRO A 212 0.81 -26.58 -23.12
C PRO A 212 -0.53 -26.67 -22.40
N ASP A 213 -0.50 -27.02 -21.11
CA ASP A 213 -1.70 -27.20 -20.28
C ASP A 213 -2.42 -25.89 -19.94
N LEU A 214 -1.74 -24.74 -20.06
CA LEU A 214 -2.28 -23.44 -19.69
C LEU A 214 -2.70 -22.57 -20.88
N HIS A 215 -2.13 -22.79 -22.06
CA HIS A 215 -2.31 -21.93 -23.23
C HIS A 215 -3.78 -21.58 -23.53
N GLY A 216 -4.63 -22.60 -23.66
CA GLY A 216 -6.06 -22.38 -23.97
C GLY A 216 -6.85 -21.76 -22.82
N LEU A 217 -6.44 -22.00 -21.57
CA LEU A 217 -7.09 -21.46 -20.38
C LEU A 217 -6.77 -19.97 -20.20
N LEU A 218 -5.50 -19.59 -20.36
CA LEU A 218 -5.03 -18.22 -20.13
C LEU A 218 -5.54 -17.25 -21.19
N GLN A 219 -5.65 -17.67 -22.46
CA GLN A 219 -6.20 -16.85 -23.54
C GLN A 219 -7.65 -16.43 -23.33
N ASN A 220 -8.43 -17.29 -22.68
CA ASN A 220 -9.87 -17.08 -22.44
C ASN A 220 -10.15 -16.58 -21.03
N MET A 221 -9.12 -16.23 -20.26
CA MET A 221 -9.30 -15.82 -18.88
C MET A 221 -10.00 -14.45 -18.80
N PRO A 222 -11.15 -14.35 -18.12
CA PRO A 222 -11.83 -13.08 -17.98
C PRO A 222 -10.97 -12.10 -17.17
N PRO A 223 -11.11 -10.78 -17.40
CA PRO A 223 -10.44 -9.78 -16.58
C PRO A 223 -10.89 -9.92 -15.11
N PRO A 224 -10.01 -9.61 -14.15
CA PRO A 224 -10.31 -9.76 -12.74
C PRO A 224 -11.49 -8.86 -12.36
N GLN A 225 -12.49 -9.45 -11.70
CA GLN A 225 -13.62 -8.72 -11.15
C GLN A 225 -13.24 -8.23 -9.74
N HIS A 226 -13.28 -6.92 -9.53
CA HIS A 226 -13.12 -6.36 -8.19
C HIS A 226 -14.40 -6.62 -7.40
N ALA A 227 -14.34 -7.54 -6.43
CA ALA A 227 -15.41 -7.70 -5.46
C ALA A 227 -15.49 -6.43 -4.60
N ALA A 228 -16.70 -5.90 -4.43
CA ALA A 228 -16.92 -4.77 -3.53
C ALA A 228 -16.62 -5.21 -2.09
N GLU A 229 -15.60 -4.62 -1.47
CA GLU A 229 -15.28 -4.88 -0.07
C GLU A 229 -16.32 -4.23 0.85
N GLU A 230 -16.69 -4.92 1.92
CA GLU A 230 -17.66 -4.43 2.90
C GLU A 230 -17.10 -3.22 3.66
N ARG A 231 -17.76 -2.07 3.51
CA ARG A 231 -17.32 -0.81 4.10
C ARG A 231 -17.74 -0.69 5.54
N SER A 232 -16.77 -0.44 6.42
CA SER A 232 -17.04 -0.10 7.81
C SER A 232 -17.30 1.40 7.94
N ALA A 233 -18.41 1.78 8.55
CA ALA A 233 -18.72 3.20 8.81
C ALA A 233 -17.72 3.88 9.76
N ASN A 234 -16.93 3.11 10.54
CA ASN A 234 -15.98 3.63 11.51
C ASN A 234 -14.59 2.96 11.35
N LEU A 235 -13.83 3.42 10.36
CA LEU A 235 -12.54 2.83 10.01
C LEU A 235 -11.45 3.05 11.08
N ASP A 236 -11.47 4.17 11.80
CA ASP A 236 -10.47 4.44 12.85
C ASP A 236 -10.61 3.44 14.02
N ASP A 237 -11.84 3.18 14.48
CA ASP A 237 -12.09 2.17 15.52
C ASP A 237 -11.73 0.76 15.04
N ARG A 238 -11.98 0.44 13.76
CA ARG A 238 -11.56 -0.83 13.16
C ARG A 238 -10.04 -0.98 13.16
N ILE A 239 -9.29 0.07 12.81
CA ILE A 239 -7.82 0.05 12.83
C ILE A 239 -7.29 -0.11 14.25
N ALA A 240 -7.89 0.57 15.23
CA ALA A 240 -7.55 0.38 16.64
C ALA A 240 -7.82 -1.06 17.12
N GLY A 241 -8.96 -1.63 16.73
CA GLY A 241 -9.31 -3.03 17.00
C GLY A 241 -8.32 -4.02 16.38
N ILE A 242 -7.87 -3.78 15.14
CA ILE A 242 -6.83 -4.59 14.49
C ILE A 242 -5.54 -4.60 15.30
N ALA A 243 -5.09 -3.45 15.80
CA ALA A 243 -3.87 -3.37 16.61
C ALA A 243 -4.01 -4.13 17.93
N ALA A 244 -5.20 -4.15 18.53
CA ALA A 244 -5.49 -5.01 19.69
C ALA A 244 -5.41 -6.50 19.30
N SER A 245 -6.08 -6.90 18.22
CA SER A 245 -6.05 -8.28 17.72
C SER A 245 -4.64 -8.78 17.40
N VAL A 246 -3.74 -7.93 16.86
CA VAL A 246 -2.32 -8.30 16.66
C VAL A 246 -1.66 -8.68 17.99
N ARG A 247 -1.91 -7.92 19.06
CA ARG A 247 -1.34 -8.22 20.39
C ARG A 247 -1.85 -9.54 20.96
N ASP A 248 -3.13 -9.85 20.75
CA ASP A 248 -3.80 -11.04 21.30
C ASP A 248 -3.58 -12.31 20.48
N THR A 249 -3.19 -12.17 19.21
CA THR A 249 -3.09 -13.30 18.26
C THR A 249 -1.78 -14.07 18.37
N VAL A 250 -0.69 -13.43 18.78
CA VAL A 250 0.67 -14.02 18.69
C VAL A 250 1.39 -14.00 20.04
N GLY A 251 1.64 -15.20 20.58
CA GLY A 251 2.41 -15.46 21.80
C GLY A 251 3.83 -15.98 21.54
N PRO A 252 4.57 -16.43 22.57
CA PRO A 252 5.99 -16.83 22.48
C PRO A 252 6.26 -18.06 21.58
N GLN A 253 5.26 -18.92 21.42
CA GLN A 253 5.25 -20.02 20.45
C GLN A 253 3.95 -19.93 19.67
N THR A 254 4.05 -19.84 18.34
CA THR A 254 2.87 -19.65 17.48
C THR A 254 2.32 -21.01 17.07
N SER A 255 1.14 -21.38 17.61
CA SER A 255 0.42 -22.59 17.19
C SER A 255 -0.19 -22.44 15.79
N HIS A 256 -0.59 -23.54 15.14
CA HIS A 256 -1.31 -23.48 13.86
C HIS A 256 -2.58 -22.63 13.92
N GLU A 257 -3.31 -22.66 15.04
CA GLU A 257 -4.50 -21.83 15.22
C GLU A 257 -4.13 -20.34 15.26
N GLN A 258 -3.03 -19.99 15.92
CA GLN A 258 -2.52 -18.62 15.97
C GLN A 258 -2.01 -18.16 14.60
N LEU A 259 -1.38 -19.03 13.80
CA LEU A 259 -1.00 -18.71 12.41
C LEU A 259 -2.23 -18.41 11.55
N ARG A 260 -3.27 -19.25 11.65
CA ARG A 260 -4.53 -19.03 10.93
C ARG A 260 -5.21 -17.72 11.34
N ARG A 261 -5.30 -17.46 12.65
CA ARG A 261 -5.85 -16.20 13.17
C ARG A 261 -5.00 -15.01 12.75
N GLY A 262 -3.68 -15.16 12.72
CA GLY A 262 -2.74 -14.17 12.21
C GLY A 262 -2.98 -13.82 10.74
N GLY A 263 -3.24 -14.82 9.90
CA GLY A 263 -3.65 -14.61 8.51
C GLY A 263 -4.92 -13.77 8.37
N GLN A 264 -5.94 -14.04 9.19
CA GLN A 264 -7.20 -13.26 9.21
C GLN A 264 -6.97 -11.80 9.64
N VAL A 265 -6.12 -11.57 10.64
CA VAL A 265 -5.71 -10.22 11.04
C VAL A 265 -4.94 -9.52 9.92
N GLY A 266 -4.03 -10.23 9.25
CA GLY A 266 -3.29 -9.71 8.09
C GLY A 266 -4.19 -9.32 6.92
N GLN A 267 -5.23 -10.11 6.64
CA GLN A 267 -6.24 -9.78 5.64
C GLN A 267 -7.02 -8.51 6.06
N SER A 268 -7.40 -8.41 7.33
CA SER A 268 -8.09 -7.23 7.88
C SER A 268 -7.25 -5.95 7.78
N ILE A 269 -5.94 -6.05 8.00
CA ILE A 269 -4.99 -4.94 7.80
C ILE A 269 -5.02 -4.46 6.34
N SER A 270 -4.97 -5.40 5.39
CA SER A 270 -4.98 -5.08 3.95
C SER A 270 -6.26 -4.39 3.52
N GLN A 271 -7.41 -4.90 3.95
CA GLN A 271 -8.73 -4.32 3.66
C GLN A 271 -8.85 -2.92 4.27
N ALA A 272 -8.39 -2.73 5.51
CA ALA A 272 -8.41 -1.42 6.16
C ALA A 272 -7.55 -0.40 5.40
N TYR A 273 -6.42 -0.82 4.81
CA TYR A 273 -5.61 0.04 3.95
C TYR A 273 -6.33 0.41 2.66
N ASN A 274 -6.90 -0.57 1.95
CA ASN A 274 -7.68 -0.32 0.73
C ASN A 274 -8.81 0.68 1.00
N HIS A 275 -9.54 0.49 2.10
CA HIS A 275 -10.62 1.39 2.51
C HIS A 275 -10.10 2.81 2.82
N ALA A 276 -8.98 2.93 3.55
CA ALA A 276 -8.38 4.24 3.83
C ALA A 276 -7.97 4.97 2.53
N ARG A 277 -7.44 4.23 1.55
CA ARG A 277 -7.07 4.78 0.24
C ARG A 277 -8.31 5.23 -0.55
N GLU A 278 -9.37 4.44 -0.53
CA GLU A 278 -10.64 4.81 -1.17
C GLU A 278 -11.29 6.04 -0.55
N ASP A 279 -11.24 6.19 0.78
CA ASP A 279 -11.69 7.38 1.51
C ASP A 279 -10.97 8.63 0.98
N LEU A 280 -9.62 8.57 0.88
CA LEU A 280 -8.81 9.68 0.39
C LEU A 280 -9.14 10.03 -1.07
N MET A 281 -9.26 9.02 -1.94
CA MET A 281 -9.59 9.24 -3.36
C MET A 281 -11.00 9.81 -3.54
N SER A 282 -11.95 9.42 -2.69
CA SER A 282 -13.31 9.95 -2.71
C SER A 282 -13.34 11.41 -2.26
N ALA A 283 -12.59 11.75 -1.21
CA ALA A 283 -12.48 13.12 -0.70
C ALA A 283 -11.79 14.07 -1.71
N SER A 284 -10.75 13.63 -2.40
CA SER A 284 -10.08 14.38 -3.47
C SER A 284 -11.05 14.70 -4.62
N ARG A 285 -11.79 13.69 -5.10
CA ARG A 285 -12.84 13.86 -6.15
C ARG A 285 -13.97 14.80 -5.72
N SER A 286 -14.36 14.77 -4.45
CA SER A 286 -15.40 15.67 -3.94
C SER A 286 -14.94 17.12 -3.99
N ARG A 287 -13.68 17.40 -3.59
CA ARG A 287 -13.09 18.74 -3.65
C ARG A 287 -13.02 19.28 -5.07
N ASP A 288 -12.60 18.46 -6.03
CA ASP A 288 -12.57 18.82 -7.46
C ASP A 288 -13.95 19.20 -8.03
N ARG A 289 -15.01 18.56 -7.54
CA ARG A 289 -16.39 18.85 -7.96
C ARG A 289 -16.96 20.10 -7.29
N SER A 290 -16.61 20.37 -6.03
CA SER A 290 -17.06 21.57 -5.31
C SER A 290 -16.31 22.85 -5.67
N GLY A 291 -15.12 22.73 -6.29
CA GLY A 291 -14.28 23.86 -6.70
C GLY A 291 -14.47 24.33 -8.15
N ARG A 292 -15.45 23.78 -8.88
CA ARG A 292 -15.91 24.26 -10.20
C ARG A 292 -17.15 25.11 -10.05
#